data_AF-X1QLV1-F1
#
_entry.id   AF-X1QLV1-F1
#
_cell.length_a   1.000
_cell.length_b   1.000
_cell.length_c   1.000
_cell.angle_alpha   90.00
_cell.angle_beta   90.00
_cell.angle_gamma   90.00
#
_symmetry.space_group_name_H-M   'P 1'
#
loop_
_entity.id
_entity.type
_entity.pdbx_description
1 polymer ?
#
loop_
_entity_poly.entity_id
_entity_poly.type
_entity_poly.pdbx_seq_one_letter_code
_entity_poly.pdbx_strand_id
1 'polypeptide(L)'
;GLLWAKEKKVNKMKKLKTFTLFLLVICFTCWDLYSQRNKQEQNEIIINADLGKHKISKHIYGHFAEHLGRCIYGGIWVGTDSPIPNTRGIRNDVVTALKDLYIPNLRWPGGCFADTYHWKDGIGPGKDRPSIVNVHWGGVTEDNSFGTHEFMDLCEQLGCDAYITGNLGSGTVQEMADWVEYLTSDAESPMTNLRKKNGREEPWKVRFWGLGNENWGCGGNMTPEFYADLMRRYSTYCKNLGGNKLVKIACGPSGSDFNWTEILMKDPKNRWMMQGLALHYYTVMDGWGHKGSATEFDESEWISTMNVTLKMDELITRHSTIMDKYDPERRVGMYVE
;
A
#
# COMPACT_ATOMS: atom_id res chain seq x y z
N GLY A 1 -0.69 57.70 -74.07
CA GLY A 1 -0.91 58.18 -72.67
C GLY A 1 -2.06 57.46 -71.96
N LEU A 2 -3.30 57.64 -72.41
CA LEU A 2 -4.50 57.19 -71.67
C LEU A 2 -4.74 55.66 -71.61
N LEU A 3 -4.35 54.88 -72.63
CA LEU A 3 -4.51 53.42 -72.64
C LEU A 3 -3.60 52.72 -71.60
N TRP A 4 -2.34 53.15 -71.50
CA TRP A 4 -1.36 52.61 -70.55
C TRP A 4 -1.74 52.91 -69.08
N ALA A 5 -2.39 54.05 -68.83
CA ALA A 5 -2.88 54.41 -67.50
C ALA A 5 -4.08 53.55 -67.06
N LYS A 6 -4.97 53.17 -67.99
CA LYS A 6 -6.11 52.25 -67.72
C LYS A 6 -5.63 50.84 -67.38
N GLU A 7 -4.66 50.30 -68.12
CA GLU A 7 -4.09 48.97 -67.85
C GLU A 7 -3.39 48.89 -66.48
N LYS A 8 -2.59 49.91 -66.12
CA LYS A 8 -1.98 49.98 -64.78
C LYS A 8 -3.03 50.03 -63.67
N LYS A 9 -4.15 50.73 -63.88
CA LYS A 9 -5.26 50.83 -62.91
C LYS A 9 -5.99 49.48 -62.76
N VAL A 10 -6.22 48.76 -63.86
CA VAL A 10 -6.82 47.42 -63.86
C VAL A 10 -5.89 46.39 -63.19
N ASN A 11 -4.59 46.41 -63.49
CA ASN A 11 -3.62 45.52 -62.84
C ASN A 11 -3.44 45.85 -61.34
N LYS A 12 -3.49 47.13 -60.97
CA LYS A 12 -3.48 47.55 -59.55
C LYS A 12 -4.74 47.07 -58.83
N MET A 13 -5.91 47.16 -59.46
CA MET A 13 -7.17 46.62 -58.90
C MET A 13 -7.18 45.10 -58.82
N LYS A 14 -6.63 44.38 -59.80
CA LYS A 14 -6.47 42.91 -59.75
C LYS A 14 -5.53 42.51 -58.61
N LYS A 15 -4.36 43.14 -58.50
CA LYS A 15 -3.42 42.92 -57.38
C LYS A 15 -4.05 43.23 -56.03
N LEU A 16 -4.83 44.31 -55.92
CA LEU A 16 -5.54 44.66 -54.70
C LEU A 16 -6.58 43.60 -54.34
N LYS A 17 -7.40 43.13 -55.31
CA LYS A 17 -8.36 42.04 -55.09
C LYS A 17 -7.69 40.73 -54.68
N THR A 18 -6.58 40.36 -55.32
CA THR A 18 -5.81 39.16 -54.95
C THR A 18 -5.21 39.29 -53.55
N PHE A 19 -4.70 40.47 -53.20
CA PHE A 19 -4.16 40.75 -51.87
C PHE A 19 -5.25 40.74 -50.78
N THR A 20 -6.42 41.33 -51.06
CA THR A 20 -7.58 41.28 -50.17
C THR A 20 -8.11 39.86 -49.98
N LEU A 21 -8.17 39.06 -51.06
CA LEU A 21 -8.57 37.65 -50.97
C LEU A 21 -7.56 36.83 -50.15
N PHE A 22 -6.27 37.09 -50.32
CA PHE A 22 -5.21 36.42 -49.55
C PHE A 22 -5.27 36.77 -48.05
N LEU A 23 -5.51 38.04 -47.72
CA LEU A 23 -5.73 38.51 -46.33
C LEU A 23 -6.96 37.86 -45.71
N LEU A 24 -8.07 37.75 -46.45
CA LEU A 24 -9.29 37.09 -45.98
C LEU A 24 -9.04 35.61 -45.68
N VAL A 25 -8.33 34.89 -46.57
CA VAL A 25 -7.96 33.49 -46.33
C VAL A 25 -7.11 33.33 -45.08
N ILE A 26 -6.12 34.21 -44.86
CA ILE A 26 -5.30 34.20 -43.64
C ILE A 26 -6.16 34.50 -42.39
N CYS A 27 -7.07 35.47 -42.45
CA CYS A 27 -7.95 35.77 -41.33
C CYS A 27 -8.87 34.59 -40.98
N PHE A 28 -9.42 33.89 -41.99
CA PHE A 28 -10.23 32.70 -41.78
C PHE A 28 -9.43 31.54 -41.18
N THR A 29 -8.22 31.26 -41.70
CA THR A 29 -7.38 30.19 -41.14
C THR A 29 -6.89 30.51 -39.73
N CYS A 30 -6.57 31.78 -39.43
CA CYS A 30 -6.25 32.22 -38.08
C CYS A 30 -7.44 32.12 -37.12
N TRP A 31 -8.66 32.38 -37.59
CA TRP A 31 -9.88 32.22 -36.80
C TRP A 31 -10.17 30.74 -36.50
N ASP A 32 -10.05 29.86 -37.49
CA ASP A 32 -10.24 28.41 -37.30
C ASP A 32 -9.18 27.83 -36.36
N LEU A 33 -7.92 28.25 -36.48
CA LEU A 33 -6.85 27.85 -35.55
C LEU A 33 -7.10 28.39 -34.12
N TYR A 34 -7.62 29.62 -33.98
CA TYR A 34 -8.01 30.19 -32.70
C TYR A 34 -9.21 29.45 -32.08
N SER A 35 -10.21 29.09 -32.90
CA SER A 35 -11.39 28.34 -32.48
C SER A 35 -11.06 26.89 -32.12
N GLN A 36 -10.09 26.26 -32.80
CA GLN A 36 -9.59 24.94 -32.42
C GLN A 36 -8.77 24.98 -31.13
N ARG A 37 -7.96 26.04 -30.92
CA ARG A 37 -7.25 26.27 -29.64
C ARG A 37 -8.18 26.50 -28.46
N ASN A 38 -9.35 27.10 -28.71
CA ASN A 38 -10.35 27.40 -27.69
C ASN A 38 -11.46 26.34 -27.57
N LYS A 39 -11.30 25.18 -28.21
CA LYS A 39 -12.17 24.04 -27.94
C LYS A 39 -11.82 23.54 -26.55
N GLN A 40 -12.52 24.07 -25.55
CA GLN A 40 -12.41 23.63 -24.17
C GLN A 40 -12.65 22.11 -24.15
N GLU A 41 -11.66 21.34 -23.73
CA GLU A 41 -11.80 19.90 -23.58
C GLU A 41 -12.92 19.66 -22.58
N GLN A 42 -14.08 19.24 -23.10
CA GLN A 42 -15.23 18.97 -22.28
C GLN A 42 -15.21 17.50 -21.91
N ASN A 43 -14.85 17.22 -20.65
CA ASN A 43 -15.00 15.90 -20.08
C ASN A 43 -16.49 15.64 -19.80
N GLU A 44 -17.01 14.53 -20.31
CA GLU A 44 -18.37 14.06 -20.05
C GLU A 44 -18.33 12.86 -19.10
N ILE A 45 -19.17 12.87 -18.06
CA ILE A 45 -19.30 11.78 -17.09
C ILE A 45 -20.77 11.41 -16.97
N ILE A 46 -21.08 10.12 -17.14
CA ILE A 46 -22.42 9.56 -16.93
C ILE A 46 -22.40 8.72 -15.64
N ILE A 47 -23.27 9.05 -14.68
CA ILE A 47 -23.37 8.35 -13.40
C ILE A 47 -24.66 7.53 -13.36
N ASN A 48 -24.53 6.21 -13.31
CA ASN A 48 -25.65 5.27 -13.21
C ASN A 48 -25.80 4.78 -11.75
N ALA A 49 -26.64 5.46 -10.97
CA ALA A 49 -26.82 5.15 -9.54
C ALA A 49 -27.59 3.84 -9.28
N ASP A 50 -28.24 3.28 -10.29
CA ASP A 50 -29.07 2.07 -10.25
C ASP A 50 -28.29 0.77 -10.58
N LEU A 51 -27.05 0.89 -11.05
CA LEU A 51 -26.21 -0.25 -11.47
C LEU A 51 -25.20 -0.73 -10.40
N GLY A 52 -25.22 -0.15 -9.19
CA GLY A 52 -24.29 -0.49 -8.12
C GLY A 52 -24.44 -1.93 -7.61
N LYS A 53 -23.40 -2.76 -7.79
CA LYS A 53 -23.38 -4.18 -7.35
C LYS A 53 -22.28 -4.51 -6.34
N HIS A 54 -21.25 -3.67 -6.26
CA HIS A 54 -20.04 -3.95 -5.49
C HIS A 54 -19.94 -3.02 -4.29
N LYS A 55 -19.47 -3.56 -3.17
CA LYS A 55 -19.11 -2.78 -1.99
C LYS A 55 -17.65 -2.39 -2.11
N ILE A 56 -17.36 -1.09 -2.10
CA ILE A 56 -16.00 -0.58 -1.90
C ILE A 56 -15.61 -0.94 -0.47
N SER A 57 -14.67 -1.87 -0.31
CA SER A 57 -14.23 -2.29 1.02
C SER A 57 -13.57 -1.12 1.71
N LYS A 58 -13.96 -0.85 2.97
CA LYS A 58 -13.26 0.16 3.78
C LYS A 58 -11.76 -0.12 3.88
N HIS A 59 -11.34 -1.38 3.79
CA HIS A 59 -9.94 -1.78 3.93
C HIS A 59 -9.04 -1.34 2.77
N ILE A 60 -9.59 -0.83 1.67
CA ILE A 60 -8.81 -0.13 0.63
C ILE A 60 -8.11 1.11 1.20
N TYR A 61 -8.65 1.70 2.28
CA TYR A 61 -8.07 2.84 2.99
C TYR A 61 -7.20 2.40 4.18
N GLY A 62 -6.56 1.22 4.10
CA GLY A 62 -5.67 0.72 5.15
C GLY A 62 -4.43 1.59 5.32
N HIS A 63 -3.81 1.51 6.50
CA HIS A 63 -2.56 2.21 6.81
C HIS A 63 -1.44 1.22 7.15
N PHE A 64 -0.21 1.69 7.06
CA PHE A 64 0.99 0.92 7.32
C PHE A 64 1.95 1.68 8.25
N ALA A 65 2.40 1.04 9.34
CA ALA A 65 3.38 1.56 10.28
C ALA A 65 4.50 0.55 10.53
N GLU A 66 5.68 0.82 9.98
CA GLU A 66 6.89 0.03 10.22
C GLU A 66 7.70 0.62 11.38
N HIS A 67 8.45 -0.23 12.07
CA HIS A 67 9.59 0.20 12.89
C HIS A 67 10.67 0.80 11.97
N LEU A 68 10.46 2.05 11.55
CA LEU A 68 11.29 2.76 10.57
C LEU A 68 11.36 4.25 10.95
N GLY A 69 12.59 4.71 11.19
CA GLY A 69 12.86 6.11 11.50
C GLY A 69 12.04 6.60 12.69
N ARG A 70 11.14 7.56 12.45
CA ARG A 70 10.24 8.13 13.48
C ARG A 70 8.76 7.76 13.30
N CYS A 71 8.47 6.72 12.50
CA CYS A 71 7.09 6.27 12.30
C CYS A 71 6.47 5.81 13.63
N ILE A 72 7.13 4.85 14.31
CA ILE A 72 6.73 4.39 15.65
C ILE A 72 7.21 5.37 16.72
N TYR A 73 8.52 5.52 16.90
CA TYR A 73 9.08 6.34 17.96
C TYR A 73 8.99 7.84 17.66
N GLY A 74 8.29 8.56 18.53
CA GLY A 74 7.93 9.96 18.36
C GLY A 74 6.70 10.19 17.47
N GLY A 75 6.51 9.39 16.42
CA GLY A 75 5.34 9.46 15.53
C GLY A 75 4.07 8.90 16.15
N ILE A 76 4.17 7.81 16.91
CA ILE A 76 3.05 7.14 17.59
C ILE A 76 3.36 6.99 19.08
N TRP A 77 4.46 6.29 19.39
CA TRP A 77 4.91 6.01 20.74
C TRP A 77 5.82 7.11 21.26
N VAL A 78 5.43 7.72 22.37
CA VAL A 78 6.22 8.73 23.07
C VAL A 78 6.66 8.28 24.46
N GLY A 79 6.12 7.16 24.96
CA GLY A 79 6.34 6.65 26.32
C GLY A 79 5.39 7.28 27.34
N THR A 80 5.06 6.53 28.40
CA THR A 80 4.05 6.95 29.41
C THR A 80 4.45 8.19 30.18
N ASP A 81 5.74 8.39 30.42
CA ASP A 81 6.29 9.50 31.20
C ASP A 81 6.64 10.71 30.32
N SER A 82 6.27 10.69 29.04
CA SER A 82 6.53 11.79 28.11
C SER A 82 5.74 13.05 28.49
N PRO A 83 6.33 14.25 28.36
CA PRO A 83 5.58 15.50 28.50
C PRO A 83 4.57 15.72 27.36
N ILE A 84 4.67 14.98 26.26
CA ILE A 84 3.69 15.02 25.16
C ILE A 84 2.39 14.36 25.66
N PRO A 85 1.22 15.03 25.55
CA PRO A 85 -0.06 14.46 25.95
C PRO A 85 -0.31 13.10 25.29
N ASN A 86 -0.44 12.06 26.11
CA ASN A 86 -0.54 10.69 25.64
C ASN A 86 -1.54 9.87 26.48
N THR A 87 -2.00 8.76 25.89
CA THR A 87 -2.80 7.73 26.54
C THR A 87 -1.99 6.44 26.53
N ARG A 88 -1.50 6.01 27.70
CA ARG A 88 -0.64 4.82 27.86
C ARG A 88 0.59 4.83 26.94
N GLY A 89 1.20 6.00 26.76
CA GLY A 89 2.42 6.17 25.97
C GLY A 89 2.20 6.46 24.48
N ILE A 90 0.95 6.41 24.00
CA ILE A 90 0.59 6.76 22.61
C ILE A 90 0.08 8.19 22.57
N ARG A 91 0.65 9.04 21.71
CA ARG A 91 0.32 10.48 21.67
C ARG A 91 -1.12 10.76 21.19
N ASN A 92 -1.84 11.60 21.94
CA ASN A 92 -3.29 11.80 21.78
C ASN A 92 -3.68 12.54 20.48
N ASP A 93 -2.82 13.45 20.03
CA ASP A 93 -3.05 14.24 18.82
C ASP A 93 -3.11 13.36 17.57
N VAL A 94 -2.18 12.41 17.43
CA VAL A 94 -2.17 11.44 16.32
C VAL A 94 -3.34 10.47 16.41
N VAL A 95 -3.65 9.95 17.60
CA VAL A 95 -4.83 9.09 17.79
C VAL A 95 -6.11 9.80 17.38
N THR A 96 -6.27 11.06 17.77
CA THR A 96 -7.46 11.86 17.39
C THR A 96 -7.54 12.02 15.88
N ALA A 97 -6.45 12.46 15.24
CA ALA A 97 -6.42 12.64 13.79
C ALA A 97 -6.69 11.35 13.00
N LEU A 98 -6.13 10.21 13.43
CA LEU A 98 -6.36 8.93 12.77
C LEU A 98 -7.79 8.41 12.98
N LYS A 99 -8.42 8.69 14.12
CA LYS A 99 -9.84 8.38 14.32
C LYS A 99 -10.74 9.20 13.42
N ASP A 100 -10.42 10.47 13.21
CA ASP A 100 -11.17 11.36 12.31
C ASP A 100 -11.05 10.94 10.82
N LEU A 101 -9.97 10.23 10.47
CA LEU A 101 -9.79 9.59 9.16
C LEU A 101 -10.52 8.23 9.05
N TYR A 102 -11.12 7.74 10.14
CA TYR A 102 -11.80 6.44 10.21
C TYR A 102 -10.91 5.28 9.76
N ILE A 103 -9.64 5.25 10.20
CA ILE A 103 -8.71 4.25 9.70
C ILE A 103 -9.27 2.82 9.93
N PRO A 104 -9.37 2.00 8.88
CA PRO A 104 -10.08 0.74 8.93
C PRO A 104 -9.22 -0.41 9.47
N ASN A 105 -7.91 -0.33 9.24
CA ASN A 105 -6.91 -1.29 9.68
C ASN A 105 -5.51 -0.66 9.65
N LEU A 106 -4.59 -1.23 10.43
CA LEU A 106 -3.20 -0.81 10.51
C LEU A 106 -2.27 -2.03 10.42
N ARG A 107 -1.34 -2.01 9.47
CA ARG A 107 -0.29 -3.02 9.26
C ARG A 107 0.96 -2.73 10.12
N TRP A 108 1.49 -3.74 10.80
CA TRP A 108 2.68 -3.67 11.67
C TRP A 108 3.28 -5.09 11.88
N PRO A 109 4.56 -5.30 12.28
CA PRO A 109 5.65 -4.35 12.55
C PRO A 109 6.38 -3.87 11.31
N GLY A 110 5.97 -4.42 10.17
CA GLY A 110 6.11 -3.82 8.86
C GLY A 110 7.21 -4.35 7.99
N GLY A 111 6.98 -4.27 6.67
CA GLY A 111 8.00 -4.31 5.65
C GLY A 111 9.13 -5.29 5.92
N CYS A 112 10.35 -4.82 5.65
CA CYS A 112 11.56 -5.61 5.84
C CYS A 112 11.81 -5.91 7.33
N PHE A 113 11.43 -5.00 8.24
CA PHE A 113 11.62 -5.21 9.67
C PHE A 113 10.91 -6.47 10.17
N ALA A 114 9.71 -6.77 9.68
CA ALA A 114 8.88 -7.90 10.11
C ALA A 114 9.57 -9.26 9.92
N ASP A 115 10.34 -9.45 8.84
CA ASP A 115 11.08 -10.69 8.59
C ASP A 115 12.42 -10.76 9.35
N THR A 116 12.69 -9.80 10.24
CA THR A 116 13.79 -9.82 11.23
C THR A 116 13.29 -9.66 12.67
N TYR A 117 11.98 -9.46 12.86
CA TYR A 117 11.39 -9.22 14.16
C TYR A 117 11.07 -10.53 14.87
N HIS A 118 11.54 -10.65 16.11
CA HIS A 118 11.20 -11.75 17.00
C HIS A 118 10.24 -11.27 18.07
N TRP A 119 8.95 -11.58 17.92
CA TRP A 119 7.88 -10.90 18.69
C TRP A 119 7.97 -11.03 20.21
N LYS A 120 8.68 -12.04 20.71
CA LYS A 120 8.93 -12.24 22.14
C LYS A 120 9.84 -11.14 22.73
N ASP A 121 10.63 -10.46 21.89
CA ASP A 121 11.47 -9.33 22.27
C ASP A 121 10.62 -8.10 22.63
N GLY A 122 9.44 -7.95 22.01
CA GLY A 122 8.50 -6.85 22.23
C GLY A 122 7.39 -7.14 23.24
N ILE A 123 7.57 -8.06 24.20
CA ILE A 123 6.60 -8.33 25.28
C ILE A 123 7.29 -8.39 26.64
N GLY A 124 6.50 -8.37 27.71
CA GLY A 124 7.00 -8.33 29.08
C GLY A 124 7.37 -6.92 29.53
N PRO A 125 7.96 -6.78 30.75
CA PRO A 125 8.31 -5.50 31.32
C PRO A 125 9.27 -4.73 30.41
N GLY A 126 8.95 -3.48 30.05
CA GLY A 126 9.72 -2.71 29.07
C GLY A 126 11.21 -2.61 29.36
N LYS A 127 11.60 -2.51 30.64
CA LYS A 127 13.01 -2.46 31.08
C LYS A 127 13.81 -3.74 30.84
N ASP A 128 13.14 -4.87 30.65
CA ASP A 128 13.75 -6.19 30.48
C ASP A 128 13.75 -6.62 28.99
N ARG A 129 13.15 -5.81 28.11
CA ARG A 129 13.11 -6.08 26.66
C ARG A 129 14.50 -5.86 26.05
N PRO A 130 14.97 -6.76 25.17
CA PRO A 130 16.27 -6.59 24.54
C PRO A 130 16.23 -5.46 23.52
N SER A 131 17.31 -4.70 23.44
CA SER A 131 17.53 -3.81 22.29
C SER A 131 18.15 -4.60 21.13
N ILE A 132 17.62 -4.39 19.93
CA ILE A 132 18.09 -5.00 18.69
C ILE A 132 18.61 -3.93 17.72
N VAL A 133 19.25 -4.35 16.65
CA VAL A 133 19.69 -3.45 15.57
C VAL A 133 18.65 -3.49 14.46
N ASN A 134 18.13 -2.33 14.08
CA ASN A 134 17.32 -2.20 12.88
C ASN A 134 18.23 -2.24 11.64
N VAL A 135 18.48 -3.44 11.13
CA VAL A 135 19.46 -3.70 10.06
C VAL A 135 19.06 -3.10 8.71
N HIS A 136 17.77 -2.89 8.47
CA HIS A 136 17.26 -2.33 7.22
C HIS A 136 17.26 -0.79 7.24
N TRP A 137 16.98 -0.18 8.39
CA TRP A 137 16.72 1.25 8.48
C TRP A 137 17.76 1.98 9.32
N GLY A 138 18.96 2.12 8.74
CA GLY A 138 20.03 2.97 9.29
C GLY A 138 20.88 2.32 10.38
N GLY A 139 20.67 1.05 10.72
CA GLY A 139 21.47 0.34 11.73
C GLY A 139 21.31 0.91 13.14
N VAL A 140 20.19 1.60 13.39
CA VAL A 140 19.91 2.23 14.68
C VAL A 140 19.41 1.22 15.70
N THR A 141 19.56 1.54 16.97
CA THR A 141 19.03 0.74 18.07
C THR A 141 17.50 0.82 18.11
N GLU A 142 16.88 -0.35 18.13
CA GLU A 142 15.46 -0.58 18.38
C GLU A 142 15.33 -1.13 19.80
N ASP A 143 14.68 -0.41 20.71
CA ASP A 143 14.60 -0.80 22.12
C ASP A 143 13.41 -1.71 22.45
N ASN A 144 12.56 -2.00 21.46
CA ASN A 144 11.34 -2.81 21.59
C ASN A 144 10.36 -2.28 22.64
N SER A 145 10.44 -0.99 23.01
CA SER A 145 9.51 -0.38 23.96
C SER A 145 8.09 -0.26 23.41
N PHE A 146 7.93 -0.23 22.08
CA PHE A 146 6.66 -0.45 21.40
C PHE A 146 6.63 -1.85 20.78
N GLY A 147 5.84 -2.75 21.36
CA GLY A 147 5.74 -4.13 20.90
C GLY A 147 4.30 -4.61 20.79
N THR A 148 4.08 -5.90 21.03
CA THR A 148 2.77 -6.53 20.74
C THR A 148 1.63 -5.87 21.53
N HIS A 149 1.84 -5.61 22.83
CA HIS A 149 0.79 -5.03 23.68
C HIS A 149 0.48 -3.59 23.29
N GLU A 150 1.52 -2.80 23.02
CA GLU A 150 1.36 -1.39 22.66
C GLU A 150 0.70 -1.22 21.27
N PHE A 151 1.03 -2.09 20.31
CA PHE A 151 0.37 -2.10 18.99
C PHE A 151 -1.11 -2.50 19.08
N MET A 152 -1.44 -3.51 19.88
CA MET A 152 -2.84 -3.91 20.04
C MET A 152 -3.65 -2.85 20.79
N ASP A 153 -3.05 -2.18 21.79
CA ASP A 153 -3.67 -1.04 22.47
C ASP A 153 -3.92 0.14 21.50
N LEU A 154 -2.96 0.44 20.61
CA LEU A 154 -3.16 1.44 19.56
C LEU A 154 -4.38 1.11 18.69
N CYS A 155 -4.49 -0.14 18.23
CA CYS A 155 -5.64 -0.56 17.42
C CYS A 155 -6.96 -0.44 18.19
N GLU A 156 -6.98 -0.77 19.49
CA GLU A 156 -8.16 -0.59 20.36
C GLU A 156 -8.52 0.90 20.55
N GLN A 157 -7.54 1.78 20.74
CA GLN A 157 -7.76 3.23 20.86
C GLN A 157 -8.34 3.84 19.57
N LEU A 158 -7.84 3.39 18.41
CA LEU A 158 -8.27 3.82 17.08
C LEU A 158 -9.60 3.19 16.65
N GLY A 159 -9.96 2.02 17.21
CA GLY A 159 -11.12 1.25 16.77
C GLY A 159 -10.93 0.61 15.40
N CYS A 160 -9.68 0.32 15.01
CA CYS A 160 -9.33 -0.28 13.72
C CYS A 160 -8.98 -1.77 13.83
N ASP A 161 -9.05 -2.50 12.71
CA ASP A 161 -8.63 -3.90 12.68
C ASP A 161 -7.10 -4.01 12.69
N ALA A 162 -6.54 -4.90 13.53
CA ALA A 162 -5.11 -5.21 13.50
C ALA A 162 -4.76 -6.04 12.25
N TYR A 163 -3.70 -5.61 11.55
CA TYR A 163 -3.01 -6.40 10.53
C TYR A 163 -1.57 -6.65 10.97
N ILE A 164 -1.28 -7.89 11.35
CA ILE A 164 0.05 -8.28 11.83
C ILE A 164 0.79 -9.05 10.73
N THR A 165 2.03 -8.66 10.43
CA THR A 165 2.92 -9.41 9.54
C THR A 165 3.87 -10.27 10.37
N GLY A 166 3.76 -11.59 10.23
CA GLY A 166 4.65 -12.53 10.92
C GLY A 166 5.96 -12.74 10.18
N ASN A 167 7.02 -13.02 10.94
CA ASN A 167 8.36 -13.31 10.42
C ASN A 167 8.42 -14.70 9.76
N LEU A 168 8.58 -14.76 8.43
CA LEU A 168 8.76 -16.00 7.69
C LEU A 168 10.22 -16.21 7.26
N GLY A 169 10.93 -15.12 6.96
CA GLY A 169 12.29 -15.13 6.42
C GLY A 169 13.34 -15.64 7.41
N SER A 170 13.33 -15.15 8.65
CA SER A 170 14.31 -15.54 9.68
C SER A 170 13.68 -16.19 10.93
N GLY A 171 12.37 -16.07 11.08
CA GLY A 171 11.61 -16.66 12.18
C GLY A 171 11.29 -18.14 11.94
N THR A 172 10.77 -18.80 12.96
CA THR A 172 10.37 -20.22 12.87
C THR A 172 8.85 -20.39 12.73
N VAL A 173 8.43 -21.54 12.21
CA VAL A 173 7.00 -21.92 12.16
C VAL A 173 6.35 -21.86 13.55
N GLN A 174 7.07 -22.35 14.57
CA GLN A 174 6.58 -22.35 15.95
C GLN A 174 6.45 -20.93 16.48
N GLU A 175 7.44 -20.07 16.24
CA GLU A 175 7.41 -18.68 16.68
C GLU A 175 6.18 -17.93 16.16
N MET A 176 5.85 -18.07 14.88
CA MET A 176 4.67 -17.45 14.29
C MET A 176 3.37 -18.03 14.86
N ALA A 177 3.30 -19.35 15.04
CA ALA A 177 2.13 -20.03 15.62
C ALA A 177 1.90 -19.63 17.09
N ASP A 178 2.98 -19.59 17.89
CA ASP A 178 2.95 -19.12 19.27
C ASP A 178 2.42 -17.68 19.35
N TRP A 179 2.76 -16.82 18.39
CA TRP A 179 2.29 -15.43 18.38
C TRP A 179 0.78 -15.34 18.15
N VAL A 180 0.26 -16.10 17.17
CA VAL A 180 -1.18 -16.22 16.93
C VAL A 180 -1.90 -16.72 18.17
N GLU A 181 -1.37 -17.74 18.84
CA GLU A 181 -1.94 -18.30 20.07
C GLU A 181 -1.93 -17.28 21.20
N TYR A 182 -0.79 -16.62 21.45
CA TYR A 182 -0.63 -15.57 22.44
C TYR A 182 -1.69 -14.47 22.26
N LEU A 183 -1.91 -14.03 21.02
CA LEU A 183 -2.83 -12.96 20.69
C LEU A 183 -4.30 -13.36 20.80
N THR A 184 -4.67 -14.54 20.30
CA THR A 184 -6.07 -14.83 19.96
C THR A 184 -6.72 -15.98 20.73
N SER A 185 -5.94 -16.79 21.45
CA SER A 185 -6.48 -17.94 22.19
C SER A 185 -7.07 -17.55 23.55
N ASP A 186 -8.21 -18.15 23.88
CA ASP A 186 -8.88 -18.12 25.18
C ASP A 186 -8.62 -19.40 26.02
N ALA A 187 -7.98 -20.41 25.43
CA ALA A 187 -7.63 -21.66 26.11
C ALA A 187 -6.48 -21.46 27.13
N GLU A 188 -6.38 -22.34 28.12
CA GLU A 188 -5.24 -22.33 29.04
C GLU A 188 -4.01 -22.98 28.39
N SER A 189 -2.91 -22.22 28.30
CA SER A 189 -1.67 -22.66 27.69
C SER A 189 -0.48 -21.83 28.18
N PRO A 190 0.77 -22.24 27.90
CA PRO A 190 1.93 -21.41 28.18
C PRO A 190 1.86 -20.02 27.55
N MET A 191 1.33 -19.90 26.31
CA MET A 191 1.23 -18.60 25.62
C MET A 191 0.12 -17.72 26.18
N THR A 192 -1.04 -18.28 26.52
CA THR A 192 -2.10 -17.47 27.14
C THR A 192 -1.74 -17.05 28.55
N ASN A 193 -1.11 -17.93 29.35
CA ASN A 193 -0.57 -17.58 30.66
C ASN A 193 0.49 -16.48 30.58
N LEU A 194 1.35 -16.50 29.54
CA LEU A 194 2.32 -15.44 29.29
C LEU A 194 1.62 -14.11 28.96
N ARG A 195 0.57 -14.11 28.14
CA ARG A 195 -0.23 -12.91 27.84
C ARG A 195 -0.84 -12.31 29.10
N LYS A 196 -1.48 -13.15 29.93
CA LYS A 196 -2.08 -12.77 31.22
C LYS A 196 -1.06 -12.17 32.17
N LYS A 197 0.10 -12.83 32.32
CA LYS A 197 1.23 -12.31 33.11
C LYS A 197 1.69 -10.94 32.65
N ASN A 198 1.63 -10.67 31.35
CA ASN A 198 2.00 -9.38 30.76
C ASN A 198 0.87 -8.33 30.81
N GLY A 199 -0.22 -8.59 31.52
CA GLY A 199 -1.26 -7.59 31.81
C GLY A 199 -2.49 -7.64 30.91
N ARG A 200 -2.61 -8.64 30.02
CA ARG A 200 -3.81 -8.83 29.20
C ARG A 200 -4.50 -10.16 29.48
N GLU A 201 -5.65 -10.09 30.14
CA GLU A 201 -6.42 -11.29 30.50
C GLU A 201 -7.07 -11.96 29.28
N GLU A 202 -7.92 -11.20 28.58
CA GLU A 202 -8.69 -11.66 27.43
C GLU A 202 -7.87 -11.67 26.14
N PRO A 203 -8.14 -12.56 25.16
CA PRO A 203 -7.52 -12.45 23.84
C PRO A 203 -7.87 -11.14 23.15
N TRP A 204 -7.07 -10.76 22.16
CA TRP A 204 -7.42 -9.74 21.19
C TRP A 204 -8.07 -10.36 19.95
N LYS A 205 -8.71 -9.52 19.14
CA LYS A 205 -9.11 -9.86 17.78
C LYS A 205 -8.02 -9.42 16.82
N VAL A 206 -7.52 -10.37 16.05
CA VAL A 206 -6.55 -10.10 14.97
C VAL A 206 -7.19 -10.57 13.68
N ARG A 207 -7.47 -9.63 12.79
CA ARG A 207 -8.22 -9.95 11.57
C ARG A 207 -7.29 -10.39 10.45
N PHE A 208 -6.25 -9.63 10.18
CA PHE A 208 -5.35 -9.87 9.06
C PHE A 208 -4.01 -10.40 9.57
N TRP A 209 -3.49 -11.43 8.90
CA TRP A 209 -2.22 -12.06 9.25
C TRP A 209 -1.35 -12.27 8.01
N GLY A 210 -0.24 -11.54 7.92
CA GLY A 210 0.71 -11.59 6.82
C GLY A 210 1.68 -12.74 7.01
N LEU A 211 1.84 -13.57 5.97
CA LEU A 211 2.72 -14.73 5.95
C LEU A 211 4.06 -14.36 5.32
N GLY A 212 4.86 -13.57 6.05
CA GLY A 212 6.07 -12.93 5.55
C GLY A 212 5.79 -11.67 4.73
N ASN A 213 6.84 -10.88 4.49
CA ASN A 213 6.85 -9.68 3.68
C ASN A 213 8.02 -9.71 2.68
N GLU A 214 7.76 -9.24 1.45
CA GLU A 214 8.76 -9.06 0.40
C GLU A 214 9.80 -10.18 0.36
N ASN A 215 9.32 -11.43 0.42
CA ASN A 215 10.21 -12.58 0.54
C ASN A 215 11.05 -12.79 -0.74
N TRP A 216 10.66 -12.19 -1.86
CA TRP A 216 11.49 -12.05 -3.07
C TRP A 216 12.73 -11.15 -2.89
N GLY A 217 12.73 -10.29 -1.87
CA GLY A 217 13.79 -9.34 -1.57
C GLY A 217 14.28 -9.46 -0.13
N CYS A 218 14.02 -8.44 0.70
CA CYS A 218 14.57 -8.37 2.06
C CYS A 218 14.11 -9.51 2.97
N GLY A 219 12.94 -10.12 2.70
CA GLY A 219 12.43 -11.26 3.47
C GLY A 219 13.04 -12.62 3.12
N GLY A 220 14.15 -12.67 2.36
CA GLY A 220 14.93 -13.89 2.15
C GLY A 220 15.39 -14.19 0.71
N ASN A 221 15.23 -13.27 -0.24
CA ASN A 221 15.61 -13.43 -1.67
C ASN A 221 15.13 -14.75 -2.29
N MET A 222 13.89 -15.11 -2.00
CA MET A 222 13.29 -16.40 -2.36
C MET A 222 12.79 -16.39 -3.81
N THR A 223 12.83 -17.55 -4.46
CA THR A 223 12.00 -17.79 -5.65
C THR A 223 10.53 -17.94 -5.24
N PRO A 224 9.57 -17.65 -6.14
CA PRO A 224 8.15 -17.82 -5.82
C PRO A 224 7.78 -19.26 -5.46
N GLU A 225 8.43 -20.28 -6.05
CA GLU A 225 8.20 -21.69 -5.71
C GLU A 225 8.63 -22.00 -4.27
N PHE A 226 9.83 -21.54 -3.89
CA PHE A 226 10.35 -21.77 -2.54
C PHE A 226 9.50 -21.04 -1.49
N TYR A 227 9.13 -19.79 -1.77
CA TYR A 227 8.21 -19.05 -0.91
C TYR A 227 6.85 -19.76 -0.79
N ALA A 228 6.27 -20.25 -1.89
CA ALA A 228 4.98 -20.95 -1.84
C ALA A 228 5.03 -22.20 -0.93
N ASP A 229 6.13 -22.96 -0.98
CA ASP A 229 6.35 -24.12 -0.11
C ASP A 229 6.41 -23.71 1.37
N LEU A 230 7.15 -22.66 1.70
CA LEU A 230 7.23 -22.13 3.06
C LEU A 230 5.91 -21.53 3.53
N MET A 231 5.26 -20.70 2.71
CA MET A 231 3.97 -20.08 3.02
C MET A 231 2.95 -21.14 3.42
N ARG A 232 2.82 -22.24 2.65
CA ARG A 232 1.93 -23.34 3.02
C ARG A 232 2.29 -23.95 4.38
N ARG A 233 3.59 -24.14 4.63
CA ARG A 233 4.07 -24.69 5.91
C ARG A 233 3.73 -23.76 7.08
N TYR A 234 4.04 -22.48 7.02
CA TYR A 234 3.76 -21.51 8.10
C TYR A 234 2.25 -21.30 8.29
N SER A 235 1.52 -21.10 7.19
CA SER A 235 0.06 -20.92 7.19
C SER A 235 -0.71 -22.07 7.84
N THR A 236 -0.19 -23.30 7.73
CA THR A 236 -0.81 -24.49 8.32
C THR A 236 -0.94 -24.36 9.84
N TYR A 237 0.01 -23.71 10.51
CA TYR A 237 0.05 -23.59 11.98
C TYR A 237 -0.54 -22.27 12.50
N CYS A 238 -0.81 -21.30 11.62
CA CYS A 238 -1.61 -20.11 11.95
C CYS A 238 -3.10 -20.50 11.99
N LYS A 239 -3.57 -20.94 13.16
CA LYS A 239 -4.94 -21.43 13.37
C LYS A 239 -5.92 -20.33 13.78
N ASN A 240 -7.20 -20.59 13.54
CA ASN A 240 -8.30 -19.85 14.12
C ASN A 240 -8.50 -20.32 15.56
N LEU A 241 -8.25 -19.46 16.55
CA LEU A 241 -8.30 -19.77 17.99
C LEU A 241 -9.24 -18.79 18.70
N GLY A 242 -9.85 -19.20 19.82
CA GLY A 242 -10.74 -18.32 20.62
C GLY A 242 -11.89 -17.67 19.84
N GLY A 243 -12.40 -18.35 18.79
CA GLY A 243 -13.41 -17.80 17.89
C GLY A 243 -12.89 -16.76 16.88
N ASN A 244 -11.62 -16.38 16.94
CA ASN A 244 -10.97 -15.49 15.98
C ASN A 244 -10.82 -16.18 14.61
N LYS A 245 -11.07 -15.45 13.53
CA LYS A 245 -10.92 -15.94 12.15
C LYS A 245 -9.89 -15.10 11.42
N LEU A 246 -8.73 -15.67 11.15
CA LEU A 246 -7.67 -15.01 10.41
C LEU A 246 -8.00 -14.93 8.93
N VAL A 247 -7.76 -13.77 8.34
CA VAL A 247 -7.54 -13.57 6.91
C VAL A 247 -6.03 -13.66 6.71
N LYS A 248 -5.57 -14.82 6.24
CA LYS A 248 -4.15 -15.06 5.99
C LYS A 248 -3.77 -14.50 4.62
N ILE A 249 -2.82 -13.58 4.60
CA ILE A 249 -2.39 -12.89 3.40
C ILE A 249 -0.98 -13.38 3.05
N ALA A 250 -0.82 -13.95 1.86
CA ALA A 250 0.48 -14.35 1.35
C ALA A 250 1.22 -13.14 0.77
N CYS A 251 2.54 -13.10 0.95
CA CYS A 251 3.44 -12.21 0.22
C CYS A 251 3.27 -12.46 -1.29
N GLY A 252 2.81 -11.44 -1.99
CA GLY A 252 2.64 -11.48 -3.44
C GLY A 252 3.74 -10.70 -4.18
N PRO A 253 3.48 -10.35 -5.45
CA PRO A 253 4.48 -9.80 -6.36
C PRO A 253 4.94 -8.38 -5.99
N SER A 254 6.15 -8.06 -6.45
CA SER A 254 6.61 -6.68 -6.65
C SER A 254 6.23 -6.20 -8.05
N GLY A 255 5.45 -5.13 -8.14
CA GLY A 255 5.09 -4.49 -9.40
C GLY A 255 4.59 -5.49 -10.45
N SER A 256 5.31 -5.60 -11.57
CA SER A 256 4.95 -6.43 -12.72
C SER A 256 5.47 -7.87 -12.68
N ASP A 257 5.86 -8.42 -11.52
CA ASP A 257 6.24 -9.83 -11.40
C ASP A 257 5.02 -10.76 -11.48
N PHE A 258 4.48 -10.90 -12.69
CA PHE A 258 3.33 -11.76 -12.97
C PHE A 258 3.61 -13.25 -12.74
N ASN A 259 4.89 -13.67 -12.81
CA ASN A 259 5.26 -15.05 -12.54
C ASN A 259 5.03 -15.39 -11.06
N TRP A 260 5.36 -14.49 -10.14
CA TRP A 260 5.06 -14.68 -8.71
C TRP A 260 3.57 -14.97 -8.48
N THR A 261 2.69 -14.14 -9.04
CA THR A 261 1.23 -14.36 -8.96
C THR A 261 0.80 -15.69 -9.57
N GLU A 262 1.32 -16.03 -10.75
CA GLU A 262 1.03 -17.30 -11.43
C GLU A 262 1.42 -18.51 -10.55
N ILE A 263 2.62 -18.51 -9.95
CA ILE A 263 3.10 -19.61 -9.11
C ILE A 263 2.25 -19.74 -7.84
N LEU A 264 1.93 -18.64 -7.19
CA LEU A 264 1.13 -18.67 -5.95
C LEU A 264 -0.32 -19.09 -6.23
N MET A 265 -0.87 -18.74 -7.39
CA MET A 265 -2.27 -19.03 -7.74
C MET A 265 -2.48 -20.38 -8.44
N LYS A 266 -1.51 -20.91 -9.19
CA LYS A 266 -1.70 -22.11 -10.02
C LYS A 266 -1.99 -23.38 -9.22
N ASP A 267 -1.37 -23.53 -8.04
CA ASP A 267 -1.56 -24.73 -7.20
C ASP A 267 -2.74 -24.52 -6.24
N PRO A 268 -3.81 -25.34 -6.30
CA PRO A 268 -4.93 -25.26 -5.36
C PRO A 268 -4.51 -25.37 -3.89
N LYS A 269 -3.42 -26.07 -3.58
CA LYS A 269 -2.89 -26.20 -2.21
C LYS A 269 -2.41 -24.86 -1.65
N ASN A 270 -1.87 -23.97 -2.49
CA ASN A 270 -1.53 -22.61 -2.07
C ASN A 270 -2.80 -21.82 -1.75
N ARG A 271 -3.77 -21.83 -2.67
CA ARG A 271 -5.02 -21.08 -2.54
C ARG A 271 -5.86 -21.49 -1.33
N TRP A 272 -5.78 -22.74 -0.88
CA TRP A 272 -6.46 -23.18 0.35
C TRP A 272 -5.75 -22.69 1.63
N MET A 273 -4.50 -22.26 1.53
CA MET A 273 -3.72 -21.77 2.66
C MET A 273 -3.74 -20.24 2.80
N MET A 274 -4.40 -19.50 1.91
CA MET A 274 -4.51 -18.04 2.00
C MET A 274 -5.92 -17.55 1.67
N GLN A 275 -6.25 -16.37 2.19
CA GLN A 275 -7.47 -15.61 1.88
C GLN A 275 -7.13 -14.30 1.14
N GLY A 276 -5.86 -13.91 1.14
CA GLY A 276 -5.37 -12.76 0.40
C GLY A 276 -4.02 -13.02 -0.24
N LEU A 277 -3.74 -12.29 -1.31
CA LEU A 277 -2.43 -12.18 -1.95
C LEU A 277 -2.05 -10.69 -1.98
N ALA A 278 -0.92 -10.35 -1.40
CA ALA A 278 -0.44 -8.97 -1.37
C ALA A 278 0.02 -8.50 -2.77
N LEU A 279 0.08 -7.19 -3.02
CA LEU A 279 0.72 -6.59 -4.20
C LEU A 279 1.42 -5.31 -3.75
N HIS A 280 2.72 -5.20 -4.02
CA HIS A 280 3.48 -3.99 -3.71
C HIS A 280 3.79 -3.21 -4.98
N TYR A 281 3.51 -1.91 -4.97
CA TYR A 281 3.93 -1.00 -6.04
C TYR A 281 4.12 0.42 -5.51
N TYR A 282 5.35 0.92 -5.62
CA TYR A 282 5.68 2.31 -5.29
C TYR A 282 5.67 3.18 -6.55
N THR A 283 5.15 4.40 -6.41
CA THR A 283 5.29 5.43 -7.45
C THR A 283 6.67 6.06 -7.34
N VAL A 284 7.59 5.64 -8.21
CA VAL A 284 8.96 6.17 -8.29
C VAL A 284 9.27 6.50 -9.75
N MET A 285 9.47 7.79 -10.05
CA MET A 285 9.53 8.32 -11.43
C MET A 285 10.61 7.65 -12.29
N ASP A 286 11.87 7.77 -11.89
CA ASP A 286 13.04 7.33 -12.67
C ASP A 286 13.69 6.07 -12.07
N GLY A 287 12.85 5.20 -11.50
CA GLY A 287 13.27 3.99 -10.82
C GLY A 287 14.07 4.26 -9.53
N TRP A 288 14.62 3.21 -8.94
CA TRP A 288 15.19 3.28 -7.59
C TRP A 288 16.45 4.14 -7.47
N GLY A 289 17.16 4.40 -8.57
CA GLY A 289 18.39 5.19 -8.60
C GLY A 289 18.18 6.71 -8.54
N HIS A 290 17.01 7.21 -8.96
CA HIS A 290 16.68 8.63 -8.92
C HIS A 290 15.20 8.83 -8.60
N LYS A 291 14.91 9.27 -7.37
CA LYS A 291 13.53 9.35 -6.84
C LYS A 291 12.90 10.75 -6.99
N GLY A 292 13.69 11.76 -7.36
CA GLY A 292 13.28 13.16 -7.35
C GLY A 292 13.19 13.78 -5.95
N SER A 293 12.81 15.06 -5.90
CA SER A 293 12.54 15.80 -4.65
C SER A 293 11.05 15.82 -4.35
N ALA A 294 10.69 15.74 -3.06
CA ALA A 294 9.29 15.81 -2.62
C ALA A 294 8.70 17.23 -2.66
N THR A 295 9.54 18.26 -2.72
CA THR A 295 9.10 19.68 -2.62
C THR A 295 9.58 20.57 -3.76
N GLU A 296 10.55 20.11 -4.54
CA GLU A 296 11.19 20.89 -5.60
C GLU A 296 11.21 20.07 -6.89
N PHE A 297 10.19 20.21 -7.72
CA PHE A 297 10.06 19.46 -8.96
C PHE A 297 9.44 20.33 -10.06
N ASP A 298 9.76 20.01 -11.30
CA ASP A 298 9.17 20.68 -12.46
C ASP A 298 7.89 19.99 -12.98
N GLU A 299 7.28 20.56 -14.01
CA GLU A 299 6.05 20.02 -14.61
C GLU A 299 6.26 18.62 -15.22
N SER A 300 7.47 18.32 -15.70
CA SER A 300 7.79 17.01 -16.28
C SER A 300 7.84 15.91 -15.22
N GLU A 301 8.42 16.20 -14.06
CA GLU A 301 8.42 15.32 -12.89
C GLU A 301 7.01 15.13 -12.34
N TRP A 302 6.21 16.20 -12.26
CA TRP A 302 4.81 16.09 -11.87
C TRP A 302 4.02 15.13 -12.77
N ILE A 303 4.09 15.33 -14.09
CA ILE A 303 3.39 14.46 -15.07
C ILE A 303 3.94 13.03 -15.02
N SER A 304 5.26 12.85 -14.90
CA SER A 304 5.88 11.53 -14.76
C SER A 304 5.36 10.79 -13.53
N THR A 305 5.29 11.46 -12.38
CA THR A 305 4.71 10.92 -11.14
C THR A 305 3.28 10.43 -11.35
N MET A 306 2.44 11.25 -11.99
CA MET A 306 1.06 10.88 -12.29
C MET A 306 0.97 9.69 -13.27
N ASN A 307 1.81 9.66 -14.30
CA ASN A 307 1.83 8.54 -15.24
C ASN A 307 2.28 7.22 -14.58
N VAL A 308 3.28 7.28 -13.69
CA VAL A 308 3.77 6.11 -12.96
C VAL A 308 2.71 5.64 -11.95
N THR A 309 2.07 6.54 -11.20
CA THR A 309 1.03 6.13 -10.23
C THR A 309 -0.15 5.44 -10.91
N LEU A 310 -0.56 5.92 -12.09
CA LEU A 310 -1.67 5.33 -12.86
C LEU A 310 -1.37 3.93 -13.42
N LYS A 311 -0.10 3.47 -13.44
CA LYS A 311 0.23 2.08 -13.79
C LYS A 311 -0.36 1.07 -12.83
N MET A 312 -0.79 1.48 -11.63
CA MET A 312 -1.49 0.62 -10.69
C MET A 312 -2.72 -0.05 -11.33
N ASP A 313 -3.46 0.65 -12.21
CA ASP A 313 -4.62 0.07 -12.90
C ASP A 313 -4.23 -1.11 -13.80
N GLU A 314 -3.12 -0.98 -14.55
CA GLU A 314 -2.58 -2.07 -15.36
C GLU A 314 -2.15 -3.25 -14.47
N LEU A 315 -1.44 -2.97 -13.37
CA LEU A 315 -0.94 -4.00 -12.46
C LEU A 315 -2.08 -4.78 -11.82
N ILE A 316 -3.07 -4.09 -11.26
CA ILE A 316 -4.27 -4.71 -10.69
C ILE A 316 -4.97 -5.55 -11.77
N THR A 317 -5.24 -4.97 -12.95
CA THR A 317 -5.93 -5.67 -14.03
C THR A 317 -5.22 -6.96 -14.44
N ARG A 318 -3.90 -6.91 -14.65
CA ARG A 318 -3.12 -8.06 -15.12
C ARG A 318 -2.95 -9.12 -14.04
N HIS A 319 -2.66 -8.74 -12.80
CA HIS A 319 -2.60 -9.70 -11.70
C HIS A 319 -3.97 -10.32 -11.42
N SER A 320 -5.04 -9.53 -11.41
CA SER A 320 -6.41 -10.05 -11.26
C SER A 320 -6.80 -10.99 -12.39
N THR A 321 -6.36 -10.75 -13.63
CA THR A 321 -6.59 -11.68 -14.75
C THR A 321 -5.94 -13.05 -14.49
N ILE A 322 -4.73 -13.07 -13.93
CA ILE A 322 -4.05 -14.31 -13.53
C ILE A 322 -4.77 -14.97 -12.36
N MET A 323 -5.22 -14.19 -11.37
CA MET A 323 -6.00 -14.72 -10.25
C MET A 323 -7.31 -15.34 -10.73
N ASP A 324 -8.06 -14.67 -11.61
CA ASP A 324 -9.36 -15.11 -12.15
C ASP A 324 -9.22 -16.42 -12.98
N LYS A 325 -8.09 -16.63 -13.68
CA LYS A 325 -7.76 -17.91 -14.37
C LYS A 325 -7.81 -19.10 -13.41
N TYR A 326 -7.52 -18.87 -12.14
CA TYR A 326 -7.28 -19.90 -11.13
C TYR A 326 -8.33 -19.93 -10.01
N ASP A 327 -8.98 -18.81 -9.75
CA ASP A 327 -9.99 -18.61 -8.72
C ASP A 327 -11.12 -17.70 -9.25
N PRO A 328 -11.92 -18.17 -10.24
CA PRO A 328 -12.94 -17.36 -10.91
C PRO A 328 -14.06 -16.89 -9.97
N GLU A 329 -14.20 -17.54 -8.80
CA GLU A 329 -15.12 -17.15 -7.73
C GLU A 329 -14.58 -16.01 -6.85
N ARG A 330 -13.31 -15.59 -7.05
CA ARG A 330 -12.64 -14.49 -6.35
C ARG A 330 -12.66 -14.65 -4.83
N ARG A 331 -12.35 -15.84 -4.35
CA ARG A 331 -12.24 -16.17 -2.92
C ARG A 331 -10.96 -15.62 -2.31
N VAL A 332 -9.86 -15.56 -3.07
CA VAL A 332 -8.61 -14.91 -2.66
C VAL A 332 -8.67 -13.43 -3.06
N GLY A 333 -8.65 -12.54 -2.07
CA GLY A 333 -8.59 -11.09 -2.31
C GLY A 333 -7.21 -10.62 -2.73
N MET A 334 -7.13 -9.55 -3.53
CA MET A 334 -5.88 -8.81 -3.74
C MET A 334 -5.77 -7.72 -2.67
N TYR A 335 -4.64 -7.67 -1.98
CA TYR A 335 -4.34 -6.71 -0.93
C TYR A 335 -3.17 -5.84 -1.41
N VAL A 336 -3.44 -4.61 -1.83
CA VAL A 336 -2.37 -3.68 -2.19
C VAL A 336 -1.80 -3.12 -0.90
N GLU A 337 -0.53 -3.43 -0.60
CA GLU A 337 0.12 -3.22 0.70
C GLU A 337 1.31 -2.28 0.65
#